data_AF-G9YJA7-F1
#
_entry.id   AF-G9YJA7-F1
#
_cell.length_a   1.000
_cell.length_b   1.000
_cell.length_c   1.000
_cell.angle_alpha   90.00
_cell.angle_beta   90.00
_cell.angle_gamma   90.00
#
_symmetry.space_group_name_H-M   'P 1'
#
loop_
_entity.id
_entity.type
_entity.pdbx_description
1 polymer ?
#
loop_
_entity_poly.entity_id
_entity_poly.type
_entity_poly.pdbx_seq_one_letter_code
_entity_poly.pdbx_strand_id
1 'polypeptide(L)'
;MTSKDIKSFCLSLGLDAVGIAPAQLPAENVDAEICPLATGQGRERYEPEKILPGAKSLIVVLFPYFCGYPTESNLSLYTHSLDYHTIIRNYLHKIGDFMKEAEPLVEYVSRRRYIALSRPLYGAHGRSRLYWRQSVSHP
;
A
#
# COMPACT_ATOMS: atom_id res chain seq x y z
N MET A 1 -9.21 13.39 10.25
CA MET A 1 -8.06 12.47 10.23
C MET A 1 -6.95 13.03 9.35
N THR A 2 -5.68 12.79 9.72
CA THR A 2 -4.47 13.26 9.03
C THR A 2 -3.57 12.09 8.62
N SER A 3 -2.55 12.35 7.81
CA SER A 3 -1.52 11.34 7.47
C SER A 3 -0.77 10.82 8.70
N LYS A 4 -0.61 11.63 9.75
CA LYS A 4 0.04 11.21 11.00
C LYS A 4 -0.81 10.20 11.76
N ASP A 5 -2.14 10.40 11.77
CA ASP A 5 -3.07 9.50 12.46
C ASP A 5 -3.04 8.11 11.82
N ILE A 6 -3.09 8.05 10.48
CA ILE A 6 -3.01 6.80 9.72
C ILE A 6 -1.69 6.08 9.98
N LYS A 7 -0.56 6.80 9.91
CA LYS A 7 0.75 6.20 10.17
C LYS A 7 0.87 5.68 11.60
N SER A 8 0.29 6.39 12.57
CA SER A 8 0.29 5.97 13.98
C SER A 8 -0.57 4.74 14.19
N PHE A 9 -1.73 4.66 13.53
CA PHE A 9 -2.58 3.47 13.56
C PHE A 9 -1.87 2.26 12.92
N CYS A 10 -1.29 2.42 11.73
CA CYS A 10 -0.51 1.35 11.09
C CYS A 10 0.66 0.89 11.98
N LEU A 11 1.37 1.82 12.62
CA LEU A 11 2.45 1.47 13.55
C LEU A 11 1.93 0.64 14.74
N SER A 12 0.74 0.95 15.26
CA SER A 12 0.10 0.14 16.33
C SER A 12 -0.25 -1.29 15.88
N LEU A 13 -0.39 -1.51 14.56
CA LEU A 13 -0.58 -2.82 13.94
C LEU A 13 0.76 -3.52 13.62
N GLY A 14 1.90 -2.93 13.98
CA GLY A 14 3.24 -3.44 13.65
C GLY A 14 3.70 -3.12 12.23
N LEU A 15 3.05 -2.16 11.55
CA LEU A 15 3.37 -1.74 10.19
C LEU A 15 4.08 -0.39 10.22
N ASP A 16 5.42 -0.43 10.24
CA ASP A 16 6.28 0.75 10.38
C ASP A 16 6.64 1.43 9.04
N ALA A 17 6.49 0.70 7.92
CA ALA A 17 6.77 1.16 6.58
C ALA A 17 5.49 1.56 5.82
N VAL A 18 5.04 2.81 6.04
CA VAL A 18 3.83 3.37 5.41
C VAL A 18 4.10 4.68 4.67
N GLY A 19 3.78 4.68 3.37
CA GLY A 19 3.83 5.83 2.48
C GLY A 19 2.44 6.36 2.15
N ILE A 20 2.33 7.67 1.93
CA ILE A 20 1.11 8.30 1.40
C ILE A 20 1.54 9.10 0.19
N ALA A 21 0.85 8.95 -0.94
CA ALA A 21 1.13 9.61 -2.20
C ALA A 21 -0.15 10.23 -2.78
N PRO A 22 -0.05 11.26 -3.64
CA PRO A 22 -1.17 11.68 -4.46
C PRO A 22 -1.62 10.54 -5.40
N ALA A 23 -2.89 10.54 -5.78
CA ALA A 23 -3.43 9.57 -6.74
C ALA A 23 -2.97 9.83 -8.19
N GLN A 24 -2.44 11.02 -8.48
CA GLN A 24 -1.81 11.34 -9.75
C GLN A 24 -0.42 10.70 -9.80
N LEU A 25 -0.31 9.55 -10.44
CA LEU A 25 0.95 8.84 -10.63
C LEU A 25 1.62 9.24 -11.96
N PRO A 26 2.95 9.38 -12.00
CA PRO A 26 3.66 9.52 -13.27
C PRO A 26 3.52 8.21 -14.06
N ALA A 27 3.07 8.29 -15.31
CA ALA A 27 3.04 7.14 -16.20
C ALA A 27 4.44 6.86 -16.73
N GLU A 28 5.01 5.72 -16.35
CA GLU A 28 6.35 5.29 -16.76
C GLU A 28 6.25 3.98 -17.54
N ASN A 29 7.10 3.77 -18.55
CA ASN A 29 7.22 2.47 -19.24
C ASN A 29 5.88 1.89 -19.70
N VAL A 30 5.02 2.74 -20.28
CA VAL A 30 3.65 2.38 -20.71
C VAL A 30 3.65 1.28 -21.77
N ASP A 31 4.66 1.27 -22.63
CA ASP A 31 4.80 0.30 -23.72
C ASP A 31 5.69 -0.90 -23.37
N ALA A 32 6.16 -0.99 -22.12
CA ALA A 32 7.00 -2.11 -21.71
C ALA A 32 6.20 -3.42 -21.71
N GLU A 33 6.86 -4.51 -22.11
CA GLU A 33 6.29 -5.84 -22.02
C GLU A 33 5.93 -6.15 -20.56
N ILE A 34 4.68 -6.54 -20.33
CA ILE A 34 4.12 -6.72 -19.00
C ILE A 34 4.07 -8.22 -18.69
N CYS A 35 4.49 -8.58 -17.48
CA CYS A 35 4.26 -9.93 -16.95
C CYS A 35 2.78 -10.33 -17.13
N PRO A 36 2.47 -11.51 -17.69
CA PRO A 36 1.07 -11.95 -17.90
C PRO A 36 0.23 -12.03 -16.62
N LEU A 37 0.88 -12.12 -15.45
CA LEU A 37 0.22 -12.15 -14.15
C LEU A 37 -0.08 -10.75 -13.57
N ALA A 38 0.40 -9.68 -14.20
CA ALA A 38 0.11 -8.32 -13.76
C ALA A 38 -1.31 -7.92 -14.16
N THR A 39 -1.96 -7.13 -13.31
CA THR A 39 -3.28 -6.57 -13.60
C THR A 39 -3.14 -5.28 -14.40
N GLY A 40 -3.97 -5.16 -15.45
CA GLY A 40 -4.05 -3.99 -16.31
C GLY A 40 -2.96 -3.90 -17.37
N GLN A 41 -3.19 -3.05 -18.37
CA GLN A 41 -2.34 -2.87 -19.54
C GLN A 41 -1.98 -1.38 -19.73
N GLY A 42 -0.71 -1.13 -20.06
CA GLY A 42 -0.20 0.22 -20.34
C GLY A 42 -0.58 1.26 -19.28
N ARG A 43 -1.27 2.32 -19.72
CA ARG A 43 -1.48 3.55 -18.94
C ARG A 43 -2.42 3.37 -17.76
N GLU A 44 -3.37 2.44 -17.83
CA GLU A 44 -4.38 2.28 -16.78
C GLU A 44 -3.79 1.85 -15.43
N ARG A 45 -2.59 1.24 -15.44
CA ARG A 45 -1.85 0.89 -14.21
C ARG A 45 -1.43 2.13 -13.40
N TYR A 46 -1.42 3.30 -14.03
CA TYR A 46 -1.04 4.58 -13.45
C TYR A 46 -2.27 5.48 -13.18
N GLU A 47 -3.49 4.95 -13.33
CA GLU A 47 -4.73 5.72 -13.22
C GLU A 47 -5.62 5.20 -12.07
N PRO A 48 -5.29 5.49 -10.79
CA PRO A 48 -6.12 5.11 -9.65
C PRO A 48 -7.58 5.58 -9.72
N GLU A 49 -7.86 6.66 -10.46
CA GLU A 49 -9.23 7.15 -10.69
C GLU A 49 -10.13 6.16 -11.44
N LYS A 50 -9.55 5.22 -12.22
CA LYS A 50 -10.31 4.12 -12.82
C LYS A 50 -10.76 3.06 -11.81
N ILE A 51 -10.09 3.00 -10.65
CA ILE A 51 -10.40 2.06 -9.57
C ILE A 51 -11.35 2.68 -8.55
N LEU A 52 -11.12 3.94 -8.21
CA LEU A 52 -11.98 4.75 -7.35
C LEU A 52 -12.17 6.12 -8.01
N PRO A 53 -13.34 6.40 -8.62
CA PRO A 53 -13.63 7.71 -9.18
C PRO A 53 -13.38 8.82 -8.15
N GLY A 54 -12.63 9.84 -8.56
CA GLY A 54 -12.27 10.94 -7.66
C GLY A 54 -11.16 10.60 -6.64
N ALA A 55 -10.42 9.50 -6.79
CA ALA A 55 -9.26 9.20 -5.97
C ALA A 55 -8.29 10.40 -5.88
N LYS A 56 -7.92 10.77 -4.66
CA LYS A 56 -6.98 11.86 -4.36
C LYS A 56 -5.72 11.37 -3.68
N SER A 57 -5.76 10.28 -2.93
CA SER A 57 -4.58 9.76 -2.24
C SER A 57 -4.48 8.25 -2.30
N LEU A 58 -3.24 7.77 -2.23
CA LEU A 58 -2.89 6.37 -2.08
C LEU A 58 -2.15 6.18 -0.75
N ILE A 59 -2.59 5.22 0.07
CA ILE A 59 -1.82 4.70 1.19
C ILE A 59 -1.11 3.44 0.72
N VAL A 60 0.21 3.42 0.81
CA VAL A 60 1.07 2.30 0.45
C VAL A 60 1.66 1.73 1.72
N VAL A 61 1.54 0.41 1.91
CA VAL A 61 1.99 -0.29 3.11
C VAL A 61 2.92 -1.42 2.70
N LEU A 62 4.08 -1.52 3.35
CA LEU A 62 4.90 -2.73 3.26
C LEU A 62 4.57 -3.64 4.43
N PHE A 63 4.32 -4.92 4.12
CA PHE A 63 4.01 -5.93 5.11
C PHE A 63 5.27 -6.76 5.39
N PRO A 64 5.74 -6.84 6.64
CA PRO A 64 6.87 -7.68 6.98
C PRO A 64 6.48 -9.16 6.82
N TYR A 65 7.32 -9.93 6.13
CA TYR A 65 7.11 -11.37 5.90
C TYR A 65 8.34 -12.22 6.24
N PHE A 66 9.42 -11.59 6.69
CA PHE A 66 10.63 -12.33 7.07
C PHE A 66 10.39 -13.11 8.36
N CYS A 67 10.57 -14.42 8.32
CA CYS A 67 10.39 -15.34 9.45
C CYS A 67 11.65 -16.14 9.77
N GLY A 68 12.82 -15.64 9.35
CA GLY A 68 14.07 -16.40 9.37
C GLY A 68 14.29 -17.19 8.08
N TYR A 69 15.46 -17.81 7.98
CA TYR A 69 15.80 -18.71 6.88
C TYR A 69 15.51 -20.15 7.30
N PRO A 70 14.56 -20.84 6.63
CA PRO A 70 14.30 -22.24 6.89
C PRO A 70 15.55 -23.06 6.52
N THR A 71 15.95 -23.98 7.41
CA THR A 71 17.16 -24.79 7.22
C THR A 71 17.02 -25.80 6.08
N GLU A 72 15.81 -26.27 5.79
CA GLU A 72 15.54 -27.36 4.84
C GLU A 72 14.37 -26.98 3.91
N SER A 73 14.55 -25.96 3.05
CA SER A 73 13.53 -25.55 2.08
C SER A 73 14.12 -24.93 0.83
N ASN A 74 13.57 -25.30 -0.34
CA ASN A 74 13.83 -24.66 -1.62
C ASN A 74 12.76 -23.61 -2.02
N LEU A 75 11.74 -23.41 -1.19
CA LEU A 75 10.68 -22.43 -1.45
C LEU A 75 11.09 -21.02 -0.96
N SER A 76 10.66 -20.00 -1.70
CA SER A 76 10.91 -18.60 -1.37
C SER A 76 10.26 -18.19 -0.04
N LEU A 77 10.90 -17.28 0.72
CA LEU A 77 10.46 -16.88 2.07
C LEU A 77 8.99 -16.44 2.17
N TYR A 78 8.43 -15.78 1.15
CA TYR A 78 7.04 -15.33 1.15
C TYR A 78 6.01 -16.47 1.12
N THR A 79 6.45 -17.73 0.96
CA THR A 79 5.60 -18.93 0.96
C THR A 79 5.57 -19.66 2.31
N HIS A 80 6.38 -19.22 3.28
CA HIS A 80 6.55 -19.91 4.56
C HIS A 80 5.53 -19.52 5.63
N SER A 81 4.75 -18.48 5.38
CA SER A 81 3.62 -18.08 6.22
C SER A 81 2.29 -18.62 5.67
N LEU A 82 1.21 -18.39 6.42
CA LEU A 82 -0.13 -18.40 5.83
C LEU A 82 -0.17 -17.50 4.60
N ASP A 83 -1.07 -17.81 3.65
CA ASP A 83 -1.21 -17.06 2.40
C ASP A 83 -1.26 -15.55 2.68
N TYR A 84 -0.19 -14.88 2.25
CA TYR A 84 0.03 -13.48 2.55
C TYR A 84 -1.11 -12.61 1.99
N HIS A 85 -1.79 -13.04 0.94
CA HIS A 85 -2.94 -12.29 0.40
C HIS A 85 -4.06 -12.16 1.43
N THR A 86 -4.30 -13.20 2.21
CA THR A 86 -5.32 -13.21 3.25
C THR A 86 -4.90 -12.34 4.42
N ILE A 87 -3.64 -12.45 4.85
CA ILE A 87 -3.07 -11.60 5.91
C ILE A 87 -3.18 -10.12 5.51
N ILE A 88 -2.66 -9.76 4.33
CA ILE A 88 -2.66 -8.37 3.84
C ILE A 88 -4.10 -7.84 3.75
N ARG A 89 -5.04 -8.61 3.19
CA ARG A 89 -6.45 -8.20 3.10
C ARG A 89 -7.01 -7.83 4.47
N ASN A 90 -6.74 -8.64 5.50
CA ASN A 90 -7.23 -8.39 6.86
C ASN A 90 -6.66 -7.09 7.44
N TYR A 91 -5.37 -6.80 7.22
CA TYR A 91 -4.78 -5.52 7.65
C TYR A 91 -5.37 -4.33 6.88
N LEU A 92 -5.55 -4.45 5.56
CA LEU A 92 -6.15 -3.39 4.75
C LEU A 92 -7.60 -3.10 5.17
N HIS A 93 -8.36 -4.13 5.58
CA HIS A 93 -9.69 -3.94 6.16
C HIS A 93 -9.62 -3.17 7.48
N LYS A 94 -8.75 -3.56 8.43
CA LYS A 94 -8.57 -2.83 9.69
C LYS A 94 -8.23 -1.35 9.48
N ILE A 95 -7.36 -1.06 8.50
CA ILE A 95 -7.01 0.32 8.14
C ILE A 95 -8.23 1.04 7.53
N GLY A 96 -8.98 0.36 6.66
CA GLY A 96 -10.25 0.86 6.11
C GLY A 96 -11.29 1.20 7.17
N ASP A 97 -11.50 0.30 8.11
CA ASP A 97 -12.46 0.43 9.22
C ASP A 97 -12.09 1.62 10.12
N PHE A 98 -10.82 1.74 10.50
CA PHE A 98 -10.30 2.89 11.24
C PHE A 98 -10.59 4.23 10.52
N MET A 99 -10.41 4.27 9.20
CA MET A 99 -10.69 5.47 8.41
C MET A 99 -12.19 5.78 8.35
N LYS A 100 -13.05 4.76 8.23
CA LYS A 100 -14.50 4.91 8.22
C LYS A 100 -15.06 5.34 9.56
N GLU A 101 -14.52 4.84 10.66
CA GLU A 101 -14.88 5.27 12.00
C GLU A 101 -14.53 6.75 12.21
N ALA A 102 -13.34 7.17 11.77
CA ALA A 102 -12.90 8.56 11.89
C ALA A 102 -13.64 9.52 10.95
N GLU A 103 -13.96 9.09 9.72
CA GLU A 103 -14.63 9.89 8.69
C GLU A 103 -15.63 9.03 7.89
N PRO A 104 -16.90 8.87 8.33
CA PRO A 104 -17.85 7.92 7.71
C PRO A 104 -18.10 8.11 6.21
N LEU A 105 -17.99 9.36 5.75
CA LEU A 105 -18.20 9.75 4.35
C LEU A 105 -16.98 9.51 3.45
N VAL A 106 -15.81 9.13 4.00
CA VAL A 106 -14.63 8.87 3.17
C VAL A 106 -14.85 7.63 2.33
N GLU A 107 -14.67 7.72 1.01
CA GLU A 107 -14.69 6.56 0.15
C GLU A 107 -13.27 6.01 0.00
N TYR A 108 -13.15 4.69 0.09
CA TYR A 108 -11.88 4.00 -0.09
C TYR A 108 -12.06 2.68 -0.84
N VAL A 109 -11.01 2.25 -1.52
CA VAL A 109 -10.92 0.91 -2.11
C VAL A 109 -9.56 0.32 -1.74
N SER A 110 -9.58 -0.84 -1.10
CA SER A 110 -8.36 -1.63 -0.84
C SER A 110 -8.04 -2.54 -2.02
N ARG A 111 -6.81 -2.45 -2.53
CA ARG A 111 -6.21 -3.42 -3.46
C ARG A 111 -5.07 -4.15 -2.76
N ARG A 112 -4.58 -5.25 -3.32
CA ARG A 112 -3.57 -6.14 -2.70
C ARG A 112 -2.32 -5.46 -2.13
N ARG A 113 -2.01 -4.21 -2.50
CA ARG A 113 -0.80 -3.49 -2.06
C ARG A 113 -1.03 -2.06 -1.58
N TYR A 114 -2.23 -1.51 -1.72
CA TYR A 114 -2.51 -0.11 -1.40
C TYR A 114 -3.99 0.14 -1.13
N ILE A 115 -4.30 1.28 -0.52
CA ILE A 115 -5.66 1.80 -0.38
C ILE A 115 -5.75 3.12 -1.16
N ALA A 116 -6.71 3.20 -2.09
CA ALA A 116 -7.07 4.45 -2.73
C ALA A 116 -8.18 5.15 -1.94
N LEU A 117 -8.11 6.49 -1.88
CA LEU A 117 -9.01 7.32 -1.08
C LEU A 117 -9.51 8.51 -1.90
N SER A 118 -10.78 8.88 -1.72
CA SER A 118 -11.39 10.05 -2.37
C SER A 118 -10.97 11.41 -1.77
N ARG A 119 -10.12 11.40 -0.72
CA ARG A 119 -9.69 12.59 0.02
C ARG A 119 -8.15 12.77 -0.01
N PRO A 120 -7.63 14.01 -0.10
CA PRO A 120 -6.20 14.26 0.06
C PRO A 120 -5.75 14.04 1.50
N LEU A 121 -4.64 13.31 1.67
CA LEU A 121 -3.98 13.08 2.98
C LEU A 121 -2.60 13.74 3.08
N TYR A 122 -2.14 14.39 2.01
CA TYR A 122 -0.92 15.19 1.99
C TYR A 122 -1.24 16.66 2.33
N GLY A 123 -0.26 17.37 2.92
CA GLY A 123 -0.41 18.80 3.21
C GLY A 123 -0.58 19.65 1.95
N ALA A 124 -1.02 20.90 2.10
CA ALA A 124 -1.36 21.84 1.02
C ALA A 124 -0.28 22.06 -0.06
N HIS A 125 0.96 21.61 0.17
CA HIS A 125 2.09 21.71 -0.77
C HIS A 125 2.44 20.40 -1.50
N GLY A 126 1.60 19.37 -1.48
CA GLY A 126 1.69 18.23 -2.40
C GLY A 126 2.94 17.35 -2.29
N ARG A 127 3.83 17.59 -1.31
CA ARG A 127 5.07 16.83 -1.12
C ARG A 127 4.98 15.98 0.14
N SER A 128 4.44 14.78 0.01
CA SER A 128 4.81 13.69 0.91
C SER A 128 6.07 13.03 0.36
N ARG A 129 7.24 13.36 0.92
CA ARG A 129 8.46 12.56 0.67
C ARG A 129 8.20 11.14 1.17
N LEU A 130 8.24 10.17 0.27
CA LEU A 130 8.50 8.78 0.61
C LEU A 130 9.93 8.71 1.18
N TYR A 131 10.05 8.87 2.50
CA TYR A 131 11.31 8.59 3.19
C TYR A 131 11.41 7.08 3.35
N TRP A 132 12.16 6.45 2.45
CA TRP A 132 12.60 5.07 2.60
C TRP A 132 13.86 5.06 3.46
N ARG A 133 13.76 4.58 4.71
CA ARG A 133 14.93 4.09 5.44
C ARG A 133 14.97 2.58 5.20
N GLN A 134 15.80 2.15 4.26
CA GLN A 134 16.22 0.75 4.22
C GLN A 134 17.14 0.51 5.41
N SER A 135 16.59 0.09 6.55
CA SER A 135 17.38 -0.49 7.63
C SER A 135 17.70 -1.94 7.26
N VAL A 136 18.55 -2.14 6.25
CA VAL A 136 19.15 -3.45 6.00
C VAL A 136 20.41 -3.51 6.84
N SER A 137 20.26 -3.89 8.10
CA SER A 137 21.36 -4.43 8.88
C SER A 137 21.64 -5.83 8.31
N HIS A 138 22.60 -5.93 7.40
CA HIS A 138 23.18 -7.24 7.10
C HIS A 138 24.23 -7.54 8.19
N PRO A 139 24.25 -8.77 8.74
CA PRO A 139 25.39 -9.26 9.52
C PRO A 139 26.65 -9.41 8.64
#